data_AF-A0A3R6M7S4-F1
#
_entry.id   AF-A0A3R6M7S4-F1
#
_cell.length_a   1.000
_cell.length_b   1.000
_cell.length_c   1.000
_cell.angle_alpha   90.00
_cell.angle_beta   90.00
_cell.angle_gamma   90.00
#
_symmetry.space_group_name_H-M   'P 1'
#
loop_
_entity.id
_entity.type
_entity.pdbx_description
1 polymer ?
#
loop_
_entity_poly.entity_id
_entity_poly.type
_entity_poly.pdbx_seq_one_letter_code
_entity_poly.pdbx_strand_id
1 'polypeptide(L)'
;MVADNRDDFSAKIKRTLAERVGFLCSCPSCRVPTIGPHTNPEKSANVGVAAHITAAAIGGPRYDANMSPADRSGISNGIWLCENCARIIDKDPVSYPVKLLQEWKTVAEQEIKEKRGKVALSSTAFPILEAELIYDTSGRVFNGYSTEILNKYGNKTIEMSEVQNLPMHYKLDWSYELILVNNSETPVYNVSIEYVSGVKFSYIEDLPKINNLKPFDKFTLKTKVVNYFKGTYKDADFQILQKYPPLIQGSVIRLKYQDNDRNNHSNLLTIKENGIIESQKEI
;
A
#
# COMPACT_ATOMS: atom_id res chain seq x y z
N MET A 1 22.76 56.15 -8.95
CA MET A 1 22.37 54.88 -8.31
C MET A 1 20.86 54.80 -8.40
N VAL A 2 20.33 53.97 -9.31
CA VAL A 2 18.88 53.77 -9.42
C VAL A 2 18.47 52.96 -8.20
N ALA A 3 17.64 53.53 -7.32
CA ALA A 3 17.09 52.78 -6.20
C ALA A 3 16.38 51.55 -6.75
N ASP A 4 16.81 50.36 -6.32
CA ASP A 4 16.23 49.10 -6.75
C ASP A 4 14.77 49.06 -6.29
N ASN A 5 13.83 49.13 -7.24
CA ASN A 5 12.40 49.33 -6.99
C ASN A 5 11.70 47.99 -6.64
N ARG A 6 12.44 47.04 -6.06
CA ARG A 6 11.98 45.72 -5.66
C ARG A 6 11.83 45.64 -4.15
N ASP A 7 10.64 45.24 -3.71
CA ASP A 7 10.32 44.96 -2.31
C ASP A 7 10.88 43.58 -1.90
N ASP A 8 12.21 43.44 -1.89
CA ASP A 8 12.89 42.19 -1.59
C ASP A 8 12.89 41.86 -0.09
N PHE A 9 12.94 40.56 0.24
CA PHE A 9 12.99 40.08 1.61
C PHE A 9 14.28 40.48 2.33
N SER A 10 14.17 40.94 3.58
CA SER A 10 15.33 41.12 4.46
C SER A 10 16.03 39.78 4.73
N ALA A 11 17.32 39.83 5.11
CA ALA A 11 18.08 38.63 5.48
C ALA A 11 17.42 37.82 6.62
N LYS A 12 16.77 38.51 7.56
CA LYS A 12 16.00 37.89 8.64
C LYS A 12 14.83 37.07 8.08
N ILE A 13 14.04 37.65 7.18
CA ILE A 13 12.89 36.96 6.56
C ILE A 13 13.35 35.76 5.75
N LYS A 14 14.40 35.90 4.94
CA LYS A 14 14.98 34.80 4.16
C LYS A 14 15.39 33.63 5.06
N ARG A 15 16.10 33.90 6.15
CA ARG A 15 16.51 32.89 7.13
C ARG A 15 15.29 32.23 7.80
N THR A 16 14.33 33.02 8.27
CA THR A 16 13.13 32.48 8.93
C THR A 16 12.31 31.59 7.98
N LEU A 17 12.19 31.93 6.69
CA LEU A 17 11.53 31.07 5.70
C LEU A 17 12.23 29.71 5.59
N ALA A 18 13.56 29.70 5.50
CA ALA A 18 14.34 28.47 5.43
C ALA A 18 14.19 27.61 6.70
N GLU A 19 14.31 28.23 7.87
CA GLU A 19 14.21 27.55 9.18
C GLU A 19 12.84 26.90 9.39
N ARG A 20 11.75 27.58 8.99
CA ARG A 20 10.38 27.08 9.13
C ARG A 20 10.11 25.79 8.38
N VAL A 21 10.88 25.53 7.32
CA VAL A 21 10.77 24.31 6.51
C VAL A 21 12.01 23.42 6.62
N GLY A 22 12.85 23.63 7.65
CA GLY A 22 14.03 22.81 7.91
C GLY A 22 15.05 22.83 6.78
N PHE A 23 15.15 23.94 6.03
CA PHE A 23 15.98 24.08 4.82
C PHE A 23 15.65 23.05 3.72
N LEU A 24 14.40 22.56 3.65
CA LEU A 24 13.92 21.74 2.54
C LEU A 24 13.09 22.57 1.56
N CYS A 25 13.23 22.30 0.26
CA CYS A 25 12.41 22.94 -0.78
C CYS A 25 10.90 22.72 -0.50
N SER A 26 10.07 23.77 -0.50
CA SER A 26 8.62 23.64 -0.25
C SER A 26 7.83 23.01 -1.40
N CYS A 27 8.43 22.75 -2.56
CA CYS A 27 7.76 22.04 -3.65
C CYS A 27 7.50 20.57 -3.26
N PRO A 28 6.24 20.08 -3.26
CA PRO A 28 5.87 18.76 -2.73
C PRO A 28 6.59 17.59 -3.40
N SER A 29 6.83 17.66 -4.71
CA SER A 29 7.53 16.61 -5.46
C SER A 29 9.07 16.71 -5.38
N CYS A 30 9.61 17.76 -4.76
CA CYS A 30 11.04 18.02 -4.70
C CYS A 30 11.62 17.74 -3.31
N ARG A 31 11.21 18.51 -2.28
CA ARG A 31 11.66 18.41 -0.88
C ARG A 31 13.17 18.26 -0.63
N VAL A 32 14.02 18.58 -1.61
CA VAL A 32 15.48 18.42 -1.49
C VAL A 32 16.06 19.33 -0.39
N PRO A 33 17.09 18.88 0.35
CA PRO A 33 17.87 19.75 1.21
C PRO A 33 18.50 20.88 0.41
N THR A 34 18.36 22.12 0.89
CA THR A 34 18.91 23.29 0.23
C THR A 34 20.16 23.84 0.91
N ILE A 35 20.59 23.25 2.03
CA ILE A 35 21.78 23.65 2.76
C ILE A 35 22.67 22.44 3.03
N GLY A 36 23.99 22.65 2.97
CA GLY A 36 24.98 21.61 3.21
C GLY A 36 26.32 22.19 3.68
N PRO A 37 27.29 21.32 4.00
CA PRO A 37 28.62 21.75 4.43
C PRO A 37 29.37 22.46 3.29
N HIS A 38 30.25 23.38 3.66
CA HIS A 38 31.23 24.00 2.77
C HIS A 38 32.63 23.47 3.11
N THR A 39 33.59 23.57 2.18
CA THR A 39 35.01 23.25 2.44
C THR A 39 35.66 24.13 3.51
N ASN A 40 35.02 25.24 3.88
CA ASN A 40 35.43 26.10 4.98
C ASN A 40 34.50 25.78 6.15
N PRO A 41 35.02 25.36 7.32
CA PRO A 41 34.20 24.93 8.45
C PRO A 41 33.30 26.02 9.02
N GLU A 42 33.61 27.31 8.78
CA GLU A 42 32.81 28.46 9.23
C GLU A 42 31.69 28.84 8.24
N LYS A 43 31.49 28.06 7.17
CA LYS A 43 30.52 28.35 6.12
C LYS A 43 29.63 27.15 5.80
N SER A 44 28.46 27.46 5.24
CA SER A 44 27.57 26.49 4.61
C SER A 44 27.38 26.82 3.13
N ALA A 45 27.15 25.78 2.33
CA ALA A 45 26.69 25.92 0.96
C ALA A 45 25.16 25.95 0.95
N ASN A 46 24.56 26.92 0.26
CA ASN A 46 23.11 27.09 0.18
C ASN A 46 22.67 27.24 -1.28
N VAL A 47 21.70 26.44 -1.70
CA VAL A 47 21.07 26.45 -3.03
C VAL A 47 19.57 26.77 -2.95
N GLY A 48 19.13 27.26 -1.79
CA GLY A 48 17.77 27.65 -1.49
C GLY A 48 17.59 29.16 -1.55
N VAL A 49 16.41 29.57 -2.00
CA VAL A 49 16.02 30.96 -2.16
C VAL A 49 14.65 31.20 -1.56
N ALA A 50 14.46 32.40 -1.00
CA ALA A 50 13.14 32.91 -0.65
C ALA A 50 12.48 33.47 -1.90
N ALA A 51 11.56 32.71 -2.47
CA ALA A 51 10.76 33.12 -3.62
C ALA A 51 9.52 33.89 -3.16
N HIS A 52 9.11 34.88 -3.95
CA HIS A 52 7.89 35.62 -3.74
C HIS A 52 6.69 34.85 -4.31
N ILE A 53 5.63 34.70 -3.52
CA ILE A 53 4.36 34.12 -3.97
C ILE A 53 3.67 35.09 -4.94
N THR A 54 3.56 36.37 -4.57
CA THR A 54 3.21 37.49 -5.47
C THR A 54 4.44 38.39 -5.68
N ALA A 55 4.69 38.83 -6.91
CA ALA A 55 5.95 39.52 -7.24
C ALA A 55 6.30 40.74 -6.37
N ALA A 56 7.61 40.89 -6.15
CA ALA A 56 8.23 42.00 -5.41
C ALA A 56 8.13 43.37 -6.11
N ALA A 57 7.74 43.41 -7.38
CA ALA A 57 7.68 44.62 -8.19
C ALA A 57 6.65 44.49 -9.32
N ILE A 58 6.17 45.64 -9.81
CA ILE A 58 5.26 45.74 -10.95
C ILE A 58 5.85 45.00 -12.15
N GLY A 59 5.01 44.22 -12.85
CA GLY A 59 5.39 43.45 -14.04
C GLY A 59 6.03 42.10 -13.75
N GLY A 60 6.25 41.74 -12.48
CA GLY A 60 6.70 40.41 -12.10
C GLY A 60 5.58 39.35 -12.09
N PRO A 61 5.94 38.06 -11.97
CA PRO A 61 4.98 36.95 -11.91
C PRO A 61 3.97 37.11 -10.77
N ARG A 62 2.67 36.95 -11.07
CA ARG A 62 1.59 37.02 -10.07
C ARG A 62 1.57 38.33 -9.25
N TYR A 63 2.00 39.45 -9.84
CA TYR A 63 1.99 40.75 -9.16
C TYR A 63 0.56 41.13 -8.71
N ASP A 64 0.42 41.55 -7.45
CA ASP A 64 -0.83 42.06 -6.88
C ASP A 64 -0.71 43.55 -6.58
N ALA A 65 -1.47 44.40 -7.29
CA ALA A 65 -1.42 45.85 -7.12
C ALA A 65 -1.94 46.31 -5.75
N ASN A 66 -2.73 45.50 -5.04
CA ASN A 66 -3.35 45.87 -3.77
C ASN A 66 -2.46 45.58 -2.56
N MET A 67 -1.36 44.83 -2.72
CA MET A 67 -0.42 44.58 -1.63
C MET A 67 0.44 45.80 -1.35
N SER A 68 0.64 46.11 -0.06
CA SER A 68 1.59 47.15 0.35
C SER A 68 3.04 46.66 0.18
N PRO A 69 4.04 47.56 0.10
CA PRO A 69 5.46 47.18 0.10
C PRO A 69 5.86 46.33 1.31
N ALA A 70 5.26 46.59 2.48
CA ALA A 70 5.48 45.82 3.70
C ALA A 70 4.92 44.39 3.58
N ASP A 71 3.77 44.22 2.93
CA ASP A 71 3.18 42.90 2.69
C ASP A 71 3.95 42.12 1.61
N ARG A 72 4.40 42.81 0.55
CA ARG A 72 5.23 42.20 -0.52
C ARG A 72 6.52 41.60 0.02
N SER A 73 7.17 42.33 0.93
CA SER A 73 8.40 41.91 1.61
C SER A 73 8.15 41.12 2.91
N GLY A 74 6.89 40.77 3.19
CA GLY A 74 6.47 40.08 4.41
C GLY A 74 6.62 38.55 4.35
N ILE A 75 6.71 37.92 5.53
CA ILE A 75 6.87 36.45 5.66
C ILE A 75 5.70 35.66 5.04
N SER A 76 4.50 36.25 5.02
CA SER A 76 3.29 35.67 4.45
C SER A 76 3.38 35.53 2.93
N ASN A 77 4.12 36.42 2.27
CA ASN A 77 4.32 36.41 0.81
C ASN A 77 5.55 35.60 0.37
N GLY A 78 6.31 35.03 1.29
CA GLY A 78 7.51 34.25 0.97
C GLY A 78 7.28 32.74 1.00
N ILE A 79 7.93 32.01 0.10
CA ILE A 79 8.06 30.55 0.13
C ILE A 79 9.54 30.16 -0.06
N TRP A 80 10.02 29.15 0.66
CA TRP A 80 11.40 28.67 0.52
C TRP A 80 11.49 27.56 -0.53
N LEU A 81 12.30 27.76 -1.57
CA LEU A 81 12.44 26.79 -2.68
C LEU A 81 13.92 26.59 -3.02
N CYS A 82 14.28 25.47 -3.64
CA CYS A 82 15.56 25.39 -4.33
C CYS A 82 15.53 26.30 -5.57
N GLU A 83 16.70 26.74 -6.04
CA GLU A 83 16.84 27.62 -7.21
C GLU A 83 16.09 27.10 -8.45
N ASN A 84 16.09 25.77 -8.66
CA ASN A 84 15.38 25.14 -9.78
C ASN A 84 13.86 25.32 -9.67
N CYS A 85 13.27 24.98 -8.53
CA CYS A 85 11.82 25.12 -8.33
C CYS A 85 11.39 26.59 -8.36
N ALA A 86 12.17 27.50 -7.75
CA ALA A 86 11.90 28.93 -7.79
C ALA A 86 11.83 29.46 -9.24
N ARG A 87 12.80 29.08 -10.07
CA ARG A 87 12.82 29.46 -11.49
C ARG A 87 11.68 28.85 -12.30
N ILE A 88 11.24 27.63 -11.97
CA ILE A 88 10.12 26.96 -12.66
C ILE A 88 8.81 27.70 -12.40
N ILE A 89 8.51 28.03 -11.14
CA ILE A 89 7.24 28.68 -10.78
C ILE A 89 7.11 30.07 -11.38
N ASP A 90 8.22 30.78 -11.60
CA ASP A 90 8.22 32.13 -12.18
C ASP A 90 8.14 32.12 -13.70
N LYS A 91 8.61 31.05 -14.36
CA LYS A 91 8.51 30.90 -15.82
C LYS A 91 7.10 30.54 -16.29
N ASP A 92 6.30 29.89 -15.43
CA ASP A 92 4.92 29.51 -15.74
C ASP A 92 3.95 29.90 -14.61
N PRO A 93 3.67 31.21 -14.44
CA PRO A 93 2.80 31.67 -13.35
C PRO A 93 1.35 31.19 -13.46
N VAL A 94 0.92 30.73 -14.65
CA VAL A 94 -0.43 30.20 -14.87
C VAL A 94 -0.57 28.81 -14.26
N SER A 95 0.42 27.93 -14.48
CA SER A 95 0.46 26.60 -13.87
C SER A 95 0.75 26.63 -12.36
N TYR A 96 1.38 27.71 -11.89
CA TYR A 96 1.72 27.90 -10.47
C TYR A 96 1.05 29.14 -9.88
N PRO A 97 -0.28 29.14 -9.70
CA PRO A 97 -1.02 30.28 -9.16
C PRO A 97 -0.73 30.51 -7.66
N VAL A 98 -1.03 31.73 -7.18
CA VAL A 98 -0.82 32.17 -5.78
C VAL A 98 -1.34 31.15 -4.76
N LYS A 99 -2.57 30.67 -4.97
CA LYS A 99 -3.23 29.71 -4.06
C LYS A 99 -2.42 28.41 -3.92
N LEU A 100 -1.90 27.87 -5.03
CA LEU A 100 -1.10 26.65 -5.02
C LEU A 100 0.20 26.84 -4.23
N LEU A 101 0.87 27.98 -4.41
CA LEU A 101 2.11 28.27 -3.67
C LEU A 101 1.86 28.48 -2.17
N GLN A 102 0.72 29.07 -1.80
CA GLN A 102 0.29 29.16 -0.40
C GLN A 102 0.02 27.77 0.21
N GLU A 103 -0.60 26.87 -0.56
CA GLU A 103 -0.79 25.47 -0.16
C GLU A 103 0.56 24.76 0.04
N TRP A 104 1.49 24.89 -0.92
CA TRP A 104 2.84 24.31 -0.80
C TRP A 104 3.58 24.80 0.44
N LYS A 105 3.54 26.11 0.71
CA LYS A 105 4.11 26.71 1.92
C LYS A 105 3.50 26.05 3.17
N THR A 106 2.17 25.98 3.23
CA THR A 106 1.44 25.44 4.39
C THR A 106 1.79 23.97 4.65
N VAL A 107 1.77 23.14 3.60
CA VAL A 107 2.10 21.71 3.69
C VAL A 107 3.54 21.51 4.16
N ALA A 108 4.49 22.23 3.57
CA ALA A 108 5.91 22.11 3.92
C ALA A 108 6.20 22.51 5.38
N GLU A 109 5.53 23.55 5.88
CA GLU A 109 5.66 23.99 7.28
C GLU A 109 5.00 22.99 8.25
N GLN A 110 3.84 22.44 7.89
CA GLN A 110 3.14 21.44 8.69
C GLN A 110 3.94 20.13 8.80
N GLU A 111 4.52 19.66 7.69
CA GLU A 111 5.37 18.46 7.67
C GLU A 111 6.56 18.58 8.65
N ILE A 112 7.23 19.73 8.66
CA ILE A 112 8.35 19.97 9.56
C ILE A 112 7.89 20.11 11.01
N LYS A 113 6.74 20.74 11.25
CA LYS A 113 6.12 20.79 12.58
C LYS A 113 5.83 19.38 13.11
N GLU A 114 5.37 18.46 12.26
CA GLU A 114 5.08 17.09 12.63
C GLU A 114 6.33 16.23 12.87
N LYS A 115 7.41 16.48 12.10
CA LYS A 115 8.69 15.78 12.22
C LYS A 115 9.57 16.31 13.37
N ARG A 116 9.37 17.55 13.82
CA ARG A 116 10.22 18.23 14.80
C ARG A 116 10.36 17.44 16.11
N GLY A 117 11.60 17.11 16.47
CA GLY A 117 11.95 16.42 17.72
C GLY A 117 11.55 14.95 17.76
N LYS A 118 11.01 14.41 16.67
CA LYS A 118 10.82 12.98 16.50
C LYS A 118 12.08 12.42 15.86
N VAL A 119 12.49 11.24 16.31
CA VAL A 119 13.42 10.41 15.53
C VAL A 119 12.80 10.37 14.15
N ALA A 120 13.57 10.72 13.10
CA ALA A 120 13.14 10.40 11.74
C ALA A 120 12.72 8.95 11.84
N LEU A 121 11.45 8.62 11.61
CA LEU A 121 11.10 7.24 11.39
C LEU A 121 12.08 6.85 10.30
N SER A 122 13.09 6.08 10.71
CA SER A 122 13.95 5.41 9.78
C SER A 122 12.96 4.83 8.80
N SER A 123 13.16 5.09 7.52
CA SER A 123 12.50 4.33 6.47
C SER A 123 12.94 2.85 6.53
N THR A 124 13.04 2.25 7.71
CA THR A 124 12.71 0.86 7.94
C THR A 124 11.22 0.72 7.70
N ALA A 125 10.81 0.96 6.45
CA ALA A 125 9.60 0.41 5.90
C ALA A 125 9.85 -1.10 5.92
N PHE A 126 9.48 -1.76 7.00
CA PHE A 126 9.51 -3.21 7.01
C PHE A 126 8.59 -3.70 5.89
N PRO A 127 8.98 -4.72 5.12
CA PRO A 127 8.10 -5.26 4.12
C PRO A 127 6.82 -5.80 4.78
N ILE A 128 5.67 -5.35 4.29
CA ILE A 128 4.35 -5.81 4.73
C ILE A 128 3.81 -6.72 3.63
N LEU A 129 3.96 -8.03 3.81
CA LEU A 129 3.38 -9.02 2.91
C LEU A 129 2.08 -9.55 3.53
N GLU A 130 0.97 -9.24 2.88
CA GLU A 130 -0.36 -9.69 3.26
C GLU A 130 -0.91 -10.65 2.21
N ALA A 131 -2.02 -11.31 2.54
CA ALA A 131 -2.69 -12.19 1.60
C ALA A 131 -4.20 -12.06 1.68
N GLU A 132 -4.86 -12.41 0.59
CA GLU A 132 -6.31 -12.54 0.50
C GLU A 132 -6.67 -13.86 -0.18
N LEU A 133 -7.73 -14.52 0.27
CA LEU A 133 -8.27 -15.72 -0.39
C LEU A 133 -9.57 -15.34 -1.09
N ILE A 134 -9.56 -15.34 -2.42
CA ILE A 134 -10.72 -14.99 -3.23
C ILE A 134 -11.38 -16.27 -3.74
N TYR A 135 -12.66 -16.44 -3.40
CA TYR A 135 -13.49 -17.51 -3.95
C TYR A 135 -13.65 -17.39 -5.47
N ASP A 136 -13.39 -18.49 -6.18
CA ASP A 136 -13.61 -18.63 -7.62
C ASP A 136 -14.86 -19.49 -7.89
N THR A 137 -14.75 -20.80 -7.65
CA THR A 137 -15.83 -21.77 -7.91
C THR A 137 -15.88 -22.86 -6.86
N SER A 138 -17.05 -23.46 -6.67
CA SER A 138 -17.23 -24.73 -5.97
C SER A 138 -18.06 -25.71 -6.78
N GLY A 139 -17.89 -27.00 -6.50
CA GLY A 139 -18.56 -28.06 -7.22
C GLY A 139 -18.72 -29.32 -6.39
N ARG A 140 -19.61 -30.19 -6.86
CA ARG A 140 -19.72 -31.56 -6.36
C ARG A 140 -19.68 -32.55 -7.51
N VAL A 141 -19.02 -33.67 -7.26
CA VAL A 141 -18.96 -34.81 -8.17
C VAL A 141 -19.45 -36.03 -7.42
N PHE A 142 -20.35 -36.79 -8.05
CA PHE A 142 -20.77 -38.08 -7.51
C PHE A 142 -19.55 -39.01 -7.40
N ASN A 143 -19.36 -39.59 -6.22
CA ASN A 143 -18.19 -40.39 -5.84
C ASN A 143 -18.59 -41.79 -5.35
N GLY A 144 -19.75 -42.28 -5.76
CA GLY A 144 -20.18 -43.65 -5.51
C GLY A 144 -21.35 -43.78 -4.53
N TYR A 145 -21.89 -45.00 -4.50
CA TYR A 145 -22.97 -45.39 -3.59
C TYR A 145 -22.41 -45.85 -2.26
N SER A 146 -23.19 -45.66 -1.20
CA SER A 146 -22.85 -46.25 0.09
C SER A 146 -23.09 -47.76 0.09
N THR A 147 -22.43 -48.49 1.00
CA THR A 147 -22.62 -49.94 1.14
C THR A 147 -24.07 -50.31 1.46
N GLU A 148 -24.78 -49.46 2.20
CA GLU A 148 -26.20 -49.70 2.52
C GLU A 148 -27.09 -49.64 1.27
N ILE A 149 -26.81 -48.71 0.35
CA ILE A 149 -27.52 -48.61 -0.94
C ILE A 149 -27.22 -49.82 -1.80
N LEU A 150 -25.93 -50.20 -1.91
CA LEU A 150 -25.50 -51.35 -2.70
C LEU A 150 -26.15 -52.66 -2.20
N ASN A 151 -26.23 -52.85 -0.89
CA ASN A 151 -26.86 -54.03 -0.30
C ASN A 151 -28.38 -54.08 -0.52
N LYS A 152 -29.05 -52.93 -0.44
CA LYS A 152 -30.52 -52.86 -0.56
C LYS A 152 -31.01 -52.95 -2.02
N TYR A 153 -30.31 -52.27 -2.91
CA TYR A 153 -30.74 -52.06 -4.30
C TYR A 153 -29.80 -52.69 -5.34
N GLY A 154 -28.80 -53.47 -4.93
CA GLY A 154 -27.94 -54.21 -5.84
C GLY A 154 -28.77 -54.99 -6.86
N ASN A 155 -28.60 -54.64 -8.15
CA ASN A 155 -29.33 -55.20 -9.30
C ASN A 155 -30.86 -54.94 -9.33
N LYS A 156 -31.36 -53.94 -8.60
CA LYS A 156 -32.77 -53.53 -8.61
C LYS A 156 -32.92 -52.09 -9.13
N THR A 157 -34.03 -51.81 -9.81
CA THR A 157 -34.41 -50.44 -10.17
C THR A 157 -34.78 -49.66 -8.91
N ILE A 158 -34.34 -48.40 -8.84
CA ILE A 158 -34.67 -47.47 -7.75
C ILE A 158 -35.67 -46.45 -8.30
N GLU A 159 -36.78 -46.25 -7.59
CA GLU A 159 -37.74 -45.20 -7.91
C GLU A 159 -37.12 -43.81 -7.73
N MET A 160 -37.38 -42.90 -8.67
CA MET A 160 -36.79 -41.55 -8.66
C MET A 160 -37.14 -40.75 -7.40
N SER A 161 -38.29 -41.02 -6.78
CA SER A 161 -38.71 -40.41 -5.51
C SER A 161 -37.83 -40.86 -4.34
N GLU A 162 -37.34 -42.10 -4.33
CA GLU A 162 -36.47 -42.63 -3.29
C GLU A 162 -35.04 -42.10 -3.42
N VAL A 163 -34.55 -41.96 -4.67
CA VAL A 163 -33.18 -41.46 -4.97
C VAL A 163 -32.90 -40.13 -4.27
N GLN A 164 -33.92 -39.27 -4.13
CA GLN A 164 -33.72 -37.94 -3.56
C GLN A 164 -33.21 -37.93 -2.11
N ASN A 165 -33.51 -39.00 -1.37
CA ASN A 165 -33.20 -39.10 0.06
C ASN A 165 -32.07 -40.10 0.34
N LEU A 166 -31.42 -40.65 -0.70
CA LEU A 166 -30.37 -41.63 -0.53
C LEU A 166 -29.02 -40.98 -0.15
N PRO A 167 -28.35 -41.45 0.90
CA PRO A 167 -27.04 -40.95 1.30
C PRO A 167 -25.94 -41.53 0.39
N MET A 168 -25.48 -40.74 -0.58
CA MET A 168 -24.43 -41.09 -1.53
C MET A 168 -23.09 -40.46 -1.12
N HIS A 169 -22.00 -40.95 -1.70
CA HIS A 169 -20.69 -40.33 -1.56
C HIS A 169 -20.51 -39.26 -2.63
N TYR A 170 -20.04 -38.08 -2.22
CA TYR A 170 -19.69 -36.97 -3.09
C TYR A 170 -18.27 -36.51 -2.79
N LYS A 171 -17.57 -36.11 -3.86
CA LYS A 171 -16.37 -35.29 -3.76
C LYS A 171 -16.83 -33.85 -3.93
N LEU A 172 -16.63 -33.03 -2.91
CA LEU A 172 -16.87 -31.60 -2.93
C LEU A 172 -15.53 -30.91 -3.15
N ASP A 173 -15.49 -29.90 -4.01
CA ASP A 173 -14.29 -29.12 -4.28
C ASP A 173 -14.58 -27.63 -4.33
N TRP A 174 -13.59 -26.86 -3.87
CA TRP A 174 -13.58 -25.40 -3.90
C TRP A 174 -12.26 -24.95 -4.51
N SER A 175 -12.33 -24.01 -5.45
CA SER A 175 -11.19 -23.34 -6.06
C SER A 175 -11.14 -21.89 -5.59
N TYR A 176 -9.94 -21.41 -5.30
CA TYR A 176 -9.68 -20.05 -4.86
C TYR A 176 -8.47 -19.47 -5.57
N GLU A 177 -8.39 -18.14 -5.59
CA GLU A 177 -7.18 -17.39 -5.86
C GLU A 177 -6.60 -16.87 -4.53
N LEU A 178 -5.41 -17.35 -4.17
CA LEU A 178 -4.62 -16.80 -3.07
C LEU A 178 -3.78 -15.64 -3.62
N ILE A 179 -4.18 -14.43 -3.28
CA ILE A 179 -3.44 -13.21 -3.66
C ILE A 179 -2.46 -12.89 -2.55
N LEU A 180 -1.18 -12.72 -2.88
CA LEU A 180 -0.15 -12.21 -1.98
C LEU A 180 0.18 -10.77 -2.41
N VAL A 181 0.07 -9.81 -1.50
CA VAL A 181 0.25 -8.38 -1.82
C VAL A 181 1.32 -7.77 -0.93
N ASN A 182 2.26 -7.06 -1.54
CA ASN A 182 3.20 -6.22 -0.81
C ASN A 182 2.57 -4.85 -0.52
N ASN A 183 1.95 -4.68 0.65
CA ASN A 183 1.34 -3.42 1.08
C ASN A 183 2.33 -2.46 1.74
N SER A 184 3.56 -2.39 1.21
CA SER A 184 4.60 -1.50 1.73
C SER A 184 5.44 -0.88 0.62
N GLU A 185 6.16 0.19 0.97
CA GLU A 185 7.14 0.85 0.09
C GLU A 185 8.45 0.06 -0.06
N THR A 186 8.60 -1.05 0.66
CA THR A 186 9.81 -1.89 0.65
C THR A 186 9.58 -3.15 -0.18
N PRO A 187 10.47 -3.48 -1.13
CA PRO A 187 10.40 -4.72 -1.87
C PRO A 187 10.47 -5.96 -0.97
N VAL A 188 9.82 -7.02 -1.40
CA VAL A 188 9.79 -8.33 -0.75
C VAL A 188 10.53 -9.34 -1.64
N TYR A 189 11.40 -10.15 -1.06
CA TYR A 189 12.19 -11.15 -1.78
C TYR A 189 11.97 -12.56 -1.24
N ASN A 190 12.19 -13.56 -2.09
CA ASN A 190 12.27 -14.97 -1.70
C ASN A 190 11.06 -15.44 -0.88
N VAL A 191 9.85 -15.13 -1.38
CA VAL A 191 8.60 -15.50 -0.71
C VAL A 191 8.49 -17.03 -0.62
N SER A 192 8.04 -17.55 0.51
CA SER A 192 7.70 -18.96 0.68
C SER A 192 6.45 -19.11 1.51
N ILE A 193 5.72 -20.20 1.27
CA ILE A 193 4.46 -20.53 1.92
C ILE A 193 4.63 -21.87 2.62
N GLU A 194 4.36 -21.90 3.93
CA GLU A 194 4.40 -23.11 4.75
C GLU A 194 3.04 -23.33 5.40
N TYR A 195 2.53 -24.55 5.33
CA TYR A 195 1.33 -24.91 6.07
C TYR A 195 1.67 -25.16 7.55
N VAL A 196 0.89 -24.58 8.46
CA VAL A 196 1.12 -24.70 9.91
C VAL A 196 0.07 -25.60 10.56
N SER A 197 -1.22 -25.34 10.35
CA SER A 197 -2.32 -26.11 10.97
C SER A 197 -3.67 -25.95 10.24
N GLY A 198 -4.66 -26.79 10.56
CA GLY A 198 -6.01 -26.76 9.97
C GLY A 198 -6.17 -27.67 8.75
N VAL A 199 -6.82 -27.22 7.69
CA VAL A 199 -6.92 -27.98 6.43
C VAL A 199 -5.88 -27.50 5.43
N LYS A 200 -5.05 -28.41 4.95
CA LYS A 200 -4.09 -28.13 3.89
C LYS A 200 -4.82 -28.05 2.55
N PHE A 201 -4.47 -27.07 1.73
CA PHE A 201 -4.90 -27.04 0.34
C PHE A 201 -4.53 -28.34 -0.36
N SER A 202 -5.50 -28.97 -1.01
CA SER A 202 -5.28 -30.15 -1.85
C SER A 202 -4.38 -29.83 -3.06
N TYR A 203 -4.37 -28.56 -3.47
CA TYR A 203 -3.48 -28.01 -4.49
C TYR A 203 -3.21 -26.54 -4.20
N ILE A 204 -1.97 -26.10 -4.42
CA ILE A 204 -1.55 -24.70 -4.47
C ILE A 204 -0.57 -24.56 -5.63
N GLU A 205 -0.77 -23.55 -6.46
CA GLU A 205 0.14 -23.20 -7.55
C GLU A 205 1.50 -22.79 -6.98
N ASP A 206 2.57 -23.29 -7.61
CA ASP A 206 3.93 -22.99 -7.19
C ASP A 206 4.24 -21.50 -7.41
N LEU A 207 4.94 -20.90 -6.46
CA LEU A 207 5.52 -19.58 -6.64
C LEU A 207 6.53 -19.61 -7.80
N PRO A 208 6.65 -18.51 -8.58
CA PRO A 208 7.68 -18.41 -9.61
C PRO A 208 9.08 -18.64 -9.03
N LYS A 209 10.00 -19.20 -9.82
CA LYS A 209 11.41 -19.39 -9.39
C LYS A 209 12.08 -18.09 -8.93
N ILE A 210 11.69 -16.97 -9.53
CA ILE A 210 12.06 -15.62 -9.11
C ILE A 210 10.77 -14.92 -8.68
N ASN A 211 10.57 -14.79 -7.37
CA ASN A 211 9.32 -14.32 -6.76
C ASN A 211 9.53 -13.06 -5.91
N ASN A 212 10.24 -12.09 -6.48
CA ASN A 212 10.43 -10.79 -5.84
C ASN A 212 9.20 -9.91 -6.13
N LEU A 213 8.60 -9.34 -5.09
CA LEU A 213 7.50 -8.39 -5.22
C LEU A 213 7.99 -6.96 -5.03
N LYS A 214 7.68 -6.12 -6.00
CA LYS A 214 7.89 -4.68 -5.90
C LYS A 214 6.92 -4.07 -4.88
N PRO A 215 7.17 -2.84 -4.42
CA PRO A 215 6.20 -2.09 -3.62
C PRO A 215 4.82 -2.07 -4.28
N PHE A 216 3.78 -2.40 -3.51
CA PHE A 216 2.38 -2.42 -3.94
C PHE A 216 2.04 -3.40 -5.07
N ASP A 217 2.94 -4.34 -5.37
CA ASP A 217 2.74 -5.38 -6.36
C ASP A 217 2.17 -6.66 -5.72
N LYS A 218 1.72 -7.62 -6.55
CA LYS A 218 1.07 -8.84 -6.09
C LYS A 218 1.40 -10.10 -6.90
N PHE A 219 1.27 -11.25 -6.25
CA PHE A 219 1.13 -12.55 -6.90
C PHE A 219 -0.29 -13.08 -6.73
N THR A 220 -0.74 -13.85 -7.71
CA THR A 220 -2.00 -14.60 -7.63
C THR A 220 -1.66 -16.07 -7.84
N LEU A 221 -2.02 -16.92 -6.88
CA LEU A 221 -1.79 -18.36 -6.92
C LEU A 221 -3.13 -19.10 -6.89
N LYS A 222 -3.33 -20.04 -7.80
CA LYS A 222 -4.53 -20.89 -7.78
C LYS A 222 -4.43 -21.93 -6.67
N THR A 223 -5.49 -22.08 -5.88
CA THR A 223 -5.56 -23.09 -4.81
C THR A 223 -6.85 -23.91 -4.90
N LYS A 224 -6.82 -25.14 -4.38
CA LYS A 224 -8.01 -26.00 -4.30
C LYS A 224 -8.12 -26.69 -2.95
N VAL A 225 -9.34 -26.89 -2.52
CA VAL A 225 -9.71 -27.67 -1.34
C VAL A 225 -10.68 -28.75 -1.76
N VAL A 226 -10.50 -29.96 -1.21
CA VAL A 226 -11.36 -31.11 -1.49
C VAL A 226 -11.87 -31.67 -0.17
N ASN A 227 -13.16 -32.00 -0.13
CA ASN A 227 -13.78 -32.72 0.97
C ASN A 227 -14.59 -33.90 0.43
N TYR A 228 -14.52 -35.05 1.11
CA TYR A 228 -15.37 -36.20 0.77
C TYR A 228 -16.55 -36.25 1.75
N PHE A 229 -17.75 -36.20 1.20
CA PHE A 229 -18.99 -36.07 1.96
C PHE A 229 -19.92 -37.26 1.69
N LYS A 230 -20.58 -37.77 2.75
CA LYS A 230 -21.67 -38.76 2.64
C LYS A 230 -22.97 -38.08 3.05
N GLY A 231 -23.95 -38.03 2.14
CA GLY A 231 -25.25 -37.43 2.41
C GLY A 231 -26.12 -37.38 1.16
N THR A 232 -27.24 -36.66 1.22
CA THR A 232 -28.08 -36.49 0.03
C THR A 232 -27.44 -35.49 -0.94
N TYR A 233 -27.91 -35.45 -2.19
CA TYR A 233 -27.44 -34.44 -3.14
C TYR A 233 -27.78 -33.01 -2.69
N LYS A 234 -28.91 -32.83 -1.98
CA LYS A 234 -29.33 -31.53 -1.43
C LYS A 234 -28.39 -31.06 -0.32
N ASP A 235 -27.95 -31.97 0.55
CA ASP A 235 -26.98 -31.65 1.59
C ASP A 235 -25.62 -31.29 1.00
N ALA A 236 -25.21 -32.00 -0.06
CA ALA A 236 -23.99 -31.68 -0.81
C ALA A 236 -24.08 -30.30 -1.48
N ASP A 237 -25.22 -29.99 -2.11
CA ASP A 237 -25.51 -28.68 -2.70
C ASP A 237 -25.45 -27.57 -1.64
N PHE A 238 -26.03 -27.80 -0.45
CA PHE A 238 -25.98 -26.84 0.65
C PHE A 238 -24.55 -26.57 1.15
N GLN A 239 -23.67 -27.58 1.15
CA GLN A 239 -22.27 -27.38 1.54
C GLN A 239 -21.47 -26.58 0.52
N ILE A 240 -21.61 -26.87 -0.78
CA ILE A 240 -20.84 -26.15 -1.82
C ILE A 240 -21.27 -24.70 -1.99
N LEU A 241 -22.51 -24.34 -1.59
CA LEU A 241 -22.96 -22.94 -1.55
C LEU A 241 -22.18 -22.08 -0.55
N GLN A 242 -21.54 -22.69 0.45
CA GLN A 242 -20.67 -21.99 1.38
C GLN A 242 -19.32 -21.74 0.70
N LYS A 243 -19.08 -20.48 0.30
CA LYS A 243 -17.84 -20.06 -0.38
C LYS A 243 -16.59 -20.37 0.45
N TYR A 244 -16.66 -20.17 1.76
CA TYR A 244 -15.59 -20.47 2.71
C TYR A 244 -16.12 -21.46 3.75
N PRO A 245 -16.13 -22.77 3.43
CA PRO A 245 -16.75 -23.78 4.28
C PRO A 245 -16.05 -23.88 5.65
N PRO A 246 -16.75 -24.28 6.72
CA PRO A 246 -16.19 -24.41 8.07
C PRO A 246 -14.89 -25.20 8.15
N LEU A 247 -14.69 -26.17 7.24
CA LEU A 247 -13.50 -27.01 7.22
C LEU A 247 -12.20 -26.22 6.96
N ILE A 248 -12.23 -25.09 6.24
CA ILE A 248 -11.02 -24.29 5.98
C ILE A 248 -10.82 -23.19 7.02
N GLN A 249 -11.85 -22.85 7.77
CA GLN A 249 -11.81 -21.76 8.75
C GLN A 249 -10.86 -22.11 9.89
N GLY A 250 -10.07 -21.13 10.33
CA GLY A 250 -9.03 -21.32 11.34
C GLY A 250 -7.76 -22.01 10.84
N SER A 251 -7.68 -22.39 9.55
CA SER A 251 -6.44 -22.91 8.99
C SER A 251 -5.37 -21.82 8.97
N VAL A 252 -4.14 -22.20 9.35
CA VAL A 252 -3.01 -21.29 9.49
C VAL A 252 -1.93 -21.62 8.48
N ILE A 253 -1.49 -20.59 7.76
CA ILE A 253 -0.42 -20.63 6.78
C ILE A 253 0.65 -19.62 7.20
N ARG A 254 1.92 -19.99 7.14
CA ARG A 254 3.04 -19.09 7.37
C ARG A 254 3.58 -18.59 6.04
N LEU A 255 3.71 -17.28 5.91
CA LEU A 255 4.54 -16.66 4.88
C LEU A 255 5.92 -16.37 5.46
N LYS A 256 6.97 -16.68 4.69
CA LYS A 256 8.33 -16.19 4.98
C LYS A 256 8.86 -15.42 3.79
N TYR A 257 9.61 -14.36 4.05
CA TYR A 257 10.15 -13.48 3.03
C TYR A 257 11.33 -12.66 3.56
N GLN A 258 12.01 -11.95 2.67
CA GLN A 258 13.19 -11.12 2.98
C GLN A 258 13.01 -9.67 2.55
N ASP A 259 13.70 -8.75 3.22
CA ASP A 259 13.84 -7.34 2.83
C ASP A 259 15.08 -7.08 1.98
N ASN A 260 15.32 -5.81 1.62
CA ASN A 260 16.48 -5.38 0.83
C ASN A 260 17.83 -5.73 1.49
N ASP A 261 17.86 -5.79 2.83
CA ASP A 261 19.06 -6.09 3.63
C ASP A 261 19.20 -7.59 3.91
N ARG A 262 18.33 -8.42 3.33
CA ARG A 262 18.23 -9.87 3.52
C ARG A 262 17.87 -10.30 4.94
N ASN A 263 17.25 -9.43 5.74
CA ASN A 263 16.67 -9.87 7.00
C ASN A 263 15.43 -10.71 6.70
N ASN A 264 15.26 -11.79 7.47
CA ASN A 264 14.09 -12.67 7.33
C ASN A 264 12.91 -12.11 8.12
N HIS A 265 11.73 -12.20 7.52
CA HIS A 265 10.45 -11.82 8.12
C HIS A 265 9.46 -12.99 7.94
N SER A 266 8.52 -13.14 8.87
CA SER A 266 7.42 -14.09 8.73
C SER A 266 6.12 -13.59 9.33
N ASN A 267 5.02 -13.97 8.67
CA ASN A 267 3.65 -13.66 9.10
C ASN A 267 2.82 -14.95 9.09
N LEU A 268 1.96 -15.09 10.09
CA LEU A 268 0.93 -16.13 10.15
C LEU A 268 -0.38 -15.58 9.59
N LEU A 269 -0.97 -16.35 8.69
CA LEU A 269 -2.20 -16.06 7.98
C LEU A 269 -3.27 -17.03 8.46
N THR A 270 -4.35 -16.50 9.03
CA THR A 270 -5.49 -17.32 9.50
C THR A 270 -6.72 -17.08 8.63
N ILE A 271 -7.25 -18.15 8.02
CA ILE A 271 -8.47 -18.07 7.19
C ILE A 271 -9.69 -17.88 8.10
N LYS A 272 -10.48 -16.82 7.86
CA LYS A 272 -11.73 -16.54 8.60
C LYS A 272 -12.97 -16.91 7.78
N GLU A 273 -14.14 -16.82 8.42
CA GLU A 273 -15.45 -17.19 7.87
C GLU A 273 -15.83 -16.45 6.56
N ASN A 274 -15.28 -15.25 6.33
CA ASN A 274 -15.59 -14.42 5.17
C ASN A 274 -14.52 -14.45 4.06
N GLY A 275 -13.52 -15.34 4.16
CA GLY A 275 -12.35 -15.34 3.27
C GLY A 275 -11.29 -14.31 3.61
N ILE A 276 -11.55 -13.48 4.64
CA ILE A 276 -10.57 -12.58 5.22
C ILE A 276 -9.43 -13.42 5.80
N ILE A 277 -8.21 -13.09 5.42
CA ILE A 277 -7.02 -13.65 6.03
C ILE A 277 -6.51 -12.65 7.06
N GLU A 278 -6.54 -13.04 8.33
CA GLU A 278 -5.91 -12.24 9.39
C GLU A 278 -4.41 -12.49 9.36
N SER A 279 -3.63 -11.42 9.21
CA SER A 279 -2.16 -11.46 9.20
C SER A 279 -1.62 -11.04 10.56
N GLN A 280 -0.86 -11.92 11.20
CA GLN A 280 -0.15 -11.65 12.43
C GLN A 280 1.35 -11.83 12.20
N LYS A 281 2.13 -10.76 12.44
CA LYS A 281 3.59 -10.83 12.36
C LYS A 281 4.14 -11.76 13.44
N GLU A 282 5.02 -12.69 13.05
CA GLU A 282 5.83 -13.45 14.00
C GLU A 282 7.01 -12.56 14.44
N ILE A 283 7.15 -12.39 15.76
CA ILE A 283 8.21 -11.59 16.40
C ILE A 283 9.50 -12.41 16.47
#